data_AF-A0A956VSH6-F1
#
_entry.id   AF-A0A956VSH6-F1
#
_cell.length_a   1.000
_cell.length_b   1.000
_cell.length_c   1.000
_cell.angle_alpha   90.00
_cell.angle_beta   90.00
_cell.angle_gamma   90.00
#
_symmetry.space_group_name_H-M   'P 1'
#
loop_
_entity.id
_entity.type
_entity.pdbx_description
1 polymer ?
#
loop_
_entity_poly.entity_id
_entity_poly.type
_entity_poly.pdbx_seq_one_letter_code
_entity_poly.pdbx_strand_id
1 'polypeptide(L)'
;MGLGLAMAACLAIFVIVGFMVFQARFAAKHWRRVIANGDREALDQLLDDTFEAWRRERPRRGTPPADWRALHTAALVAADHERIRVSILAEPDVQVVAGERVEVSSAQVVARRAAVRMVERLMYEVPHVSFANAQVDVLTEYRSPDGPTLSRCLLTTRVTRDQAAYADWEEAEADTILGEWDTRQAHGDDWPDPDADAIIHAWTAEALRAAEDAIKPTTNTTAAPHDVAGDAVGDAARDFGDASKDEQA
;
A
#
# COMPACT_ATOMS: atom_id res chain seq x y z
N MET A 1 -25.32 36.56 -32.07
CA MET A 1 -24.98 36.32 -30.65
C MET A 1 -24.55 34.89 -30.34
N GLY A 2 -25.03 33.86 -31.06
CA GLY A 2 -24.68 32.46 -30.78
C GLY A 2 -23.20 32.09 -30.96
N LEU A 3 -22.51 32.65 -31.96
CA LEU A 3 -21.12 32.28 -32.26
C LEU A 3 -20.11 32.75 -31.20
N GLY A 4 -20.33 33.95 -30.62
CA GLY A 4 -19.49 34.45 -29.54
C GLY A 4 -19.63 33.64 -28.25
N LEU A 5 -20.86 33.20 -27.93
CA LEU A 5 -21.12 32.35 -26.77
C LEU A 5 -20.52 30.95 -26.93
N ALA A 6 -20.61 30.38 -28.14
CA ALA A 6 -19.96 29.09 -28.46
C ALA A 6 -18.43 29.16 -28.33
N MET A 7 -17.82 30.24 -28.82
CA MET A 7 -16.36 30.42 -28.75
C MET A 7 -15.88 30.63 -27.30
N ALA A 8 -16.62 31.39 -26.50
CA ALA A 8 -16.34 31.55 -25.07
C ALA A 8 -16.48 30.23 -24.30
N ALA A 9 -17.52 29.44 -24.59
CA ALA A 9 -17.70 28.12 -23.98
C ALA A 9 -16.56 27.15 -24.34
N CYS A 10 -16.15 27.09 -25.61
CA CYS A 10 -15.00 26.28 -26.02
C CYS A 10 -13.72 26.72 -25.31
N LEU A 11 -13.44 28.02 -25.24
CA LEU A 11 -12.26 28.55 -24.54
C LEU A 11 -12.27 28.16 -23.05
N ALA A 12 -13.42 28.29 -22.38
CA ALA A 12 -13.56 27.93 -20.98
C ALA A 12 -13.28 26.45 -20.73
N ILE A 13 -13.79 25.56 -21.60
CA ILE A 13 -13.50 24.12 -21.53
C ILE A 13 -12.01 23.86 -21.70
N PHE A 14 -11.35 24.49 -22.69
CA PHE A 14 -9.91 24.35 -22.90
C PHE A 14 -9.08 24.80 -21.70
N VAL A 15 -9.45 25.91 -21.05
CA VAL A 15 -8.76 26.40 -19.86
C VAL A 15 -8.93 25.44 -18.69
N ILE A 16 -10.15 24.94 -18.44
CA ILE A 16 -10.43 24.00 -17.35
C ILE A 16 -9.67 22.69 -17.56
N VAL A 17 -9.77 22.09 -18.75
CA VAL A 17 -9.06 20.84 -19.09
C VAL A 17 -7.55 21.05 -19.05
N GLY A 18 -7.03 22.15 -19.60
CA GLY A 18 -5.61 22.48 -19.58
C GLY A 18 -5.07 22.64 -18.16
N PHE A 19 -5.84 23.30 -17.28
CA PHE A 19 -5.47 23.45 -15.87
C PHE A 19 -5.44 22.11 -15.13
N MET A 20 -6.43 21.24 -15.33
CA MET A 20 -6.44 19.89 -14.76
C MET A 20 -5.21 19.06 -15.19
N VAL A 21 -4.87 19.08 -16.49
CA VAL A 21 -3.68 18.39 -17.02
C VAL A 21 -2.39 18.94 -16.41
N PHE A 22 -2.31 20.26 -16.24
CA PHE A 22 -1.15 20.89 -15.61
C PHE A 22 -1.00 20.47 -14.15
N GLN A 23 -2.08 20.49 -13.36
CA GLN A 23 -2.06 20.03 -11.96
C GLN A 23 -1.59 18.58 -11.84
N ALA A 24 -2.12 17.67 -12.67
CA ALA A 24 -1.71 16.27 -12.69
C ALA A 24 -0.21 16.11 -12.98
N ARG A 25 0.33 16.91 -13.91
CA ARG A 25 1.76 16.87 -14.27
C ARG A 25 2.66 17.40 -13.14
N PHE A 26 2.20 18.41 -12.40
CA PHE A 26 2.94 18.96 -11.26
C PHE A 26 2.94 18.00 -10.07
N ALA A 27 1.81 17.37 -9.77
CA ALA A 27 1.74 16.30 -8.77
C ALA A 27 2.73 15.18 -9.11
N ALA A 28 2.72 14.70 -10.36
CA ALA A 28 3.64 13.65 -10.81
C ALA A 28 5.13 14.04 -10.73
N LYS A 29 5.47 15.32 -10.88
CA LYS A 29 6.84 15.82 -10.72
C LYS A 29 7.22 15.97 -9.25
N HIS A 30 6.27 16.39 -8.42
CA HIS A 30 6.45 16.53 -6.98
C HIS A 30 6.70 15.16 -6.35
N TRP A 31 5.84 14.16 -6.60
CA TRP A 31 6.02 12.79 -6.10
C TRP A 31 7.37 12.19 -6.47
N ARG A 32 7.77 12.28 -7.74
CA ARG A 32 9.08 11.79 -8.19
C ARG A 32 10.25 12.47 -7.45
N ARG A 33 10.14 13.77 -7.17
CA ARG A 33 11.20 14.49 -6.44
C ARG A 33 11.23 14.12 -4.96
N VAL A 34 10.06 14.06 -4.33
CA VAL A 34 9.91 13.76 -2.90
C VAL A 34 10.42 12.35 -2.60
N ILE A 35 10.07 11.38 -3.43
CA ILE A 35 10.53 10.00 -3.28
C ILE A 35 12.02 9.87 -3.61
N ALA A 36 12.52 10.58 -4.64
CA ALA A 36 13.96 10.62 -4.93
C ALA A 36 14.78 11.28 -3.81
N ASN A 37 14.16 12.15 -3.01
CA ASN A 37 14.77 12.74 -1.82
C ASN A 37 14.73 11.80 -0.60
N GLY A 38 14.22 10.57 -0.75
CA GLY A 38 14.16 9.57 0.32
C GLY A 38 12.98 9.74 1.28
N ASP A 39 11.95 10.50 0.92
CA ASP A 39 10.78 10.68 1.78
C ASP A 39 9.91 9.42 1.80
N ARG A 40 10.05 8.64 2.87
CA ARG A 40 9.32 7.37 3.06
C ARG A 40 7.84 7.55 3.31
N GLU A 41 7.43 8.58 4.03
CA GLU A 41 6.02 8.81 4.34
C GLU A 41 5.23 9.05 3.04
N ALA A 42 5.84 9.80 2.12
CA ALA A 42 5.32 9.97 0.78
C ALA A 42 5.27 8.65 -0.01
N LEU A 43 6.32 7.80 0.08
CA LEU A 43 6.32 6.49 -0.58
C LEU A 43 5.21 5.58 -0.03
N ASP A 44 5.06 5.50 1.29
CA ASP A 44 4.04 4.71 1.97
C ASP A 44 2.63 5.17 1.54
N GLN A 45 2.38 6.48 1.57
CA GLN A 45 1.10 7.06 1.13
C GLN A 45 0.80 6.75 -0.35
N LEU A 46 1.80 6.87 -1.22
CA LEU A 46 1.66 6.56 -2.64
C LEU A 46 1.32 5.08 -2.86
N LEU A 47 1.96 4.18 -2.12
CA LEU A 47 1.72 2.74 -2.21
C LEU A 47 0.32 2.38 -1.69
N ASP A 48 -0.11 2.97 -0.58
CA ASP A 48 -1.46 2.79 -0.06
C ASP A 48 -2.54 3.26 -1.05
N ASP A 49 -2.36 4.45 -1.64
CA ASP A 49 -3.25 4.98 -2.68
C ASP A 49 -3.28 4.07 -3.92
N THR A 50 -2.12 3.50 -4.28
CA THR A 50 -1.97 2.58 -5.41
C THR A 50 -2.70 1.26 -5.15
N PHE A 51 -2.53 0.67 -3.97
CA PHE A 51 -3.20 -0.58 -3.59
C PHE A 51 -4.72 -0.38 -3.48
N GLU A 52 -5.16 0.78 -2.98
CA GLU A 52 -6.58 1.13 -2.95
C GLU A 52 -7.15 1.39 -4.35
N ALA A 53 -6.35 1.93 -5.28
CA ALA A 53 -6.74 2.02 -6.67
C ALA A 53 -6.93 0.62 -7.29
N TRP A 54 -5.97 -0.29 -7.10
CA TRP A 54 -6.05 -1.67 -7.58
C TRP A 54 -7.25 -2.42 -7.02
N ARG A 55 -7.57 -2.26 -5.73
CA ARG A 55 -8.77 -2.85 -5.09
C ARG A 55 -10.09 -2.38 -5.70
N ARG A 56 -10.11 -1.18 -6.32
CA ARG A 56 -11.29 -0.62 -6.98
C ARG A 56 -11.38 -0.95 -8.47
N GLU A 57 -10.31 -1.50 -9.04
CA GLU A 57 -10.32 -1.93 -10.43
C GLU A 57 -11.26 -3.12 -10.65
N ARG A 58 -11.65 -3.30 -11.91
CA ARG A 58 -12.43 -4.47 -12.30
C ARG A 58 -11.47 -5.58 -12.73
N PRO A 59 -11.79 -6.86 -12.44
CA PRO A 59 -11.00 -7.97 -12.93
C PRO A 59 -10.94 -7.93 -14.45
N ARG A 60 -9.76 -8.25 -15.01
CA ARG A 60 -9.61 -8.45 -16.46
C ARG A 60 -10.45 -9.64 -16.90
N ARG A 61 -10.87 -9.62 -18.16
CA ARG A 61 -11.68 -10.71 -18.72
C ARG A 61 -10.86 -12.01 -18.68
N GLY A 62 -11.44 -13.06 -18.12
CA GLY A 62 -10.80 -14.38 -18.04
C GLY A 62 -9.95 -14.61 -16.79
N THR A 63 -9.76 -13.62 -15.92
CA THR A 63 -9.08 -13.82 -14.64
C THR A 63 -9.94 -14.65 -13.69
N PRO A 64 -9.43 -15.77 -13.12
CA PRO A 64 -10.15 -16.54 -12.12
C PRO A 64 -10.51 -15.67 -10.90
N PRO A 65 -11.71 -15.82 -10.31
CA PRO A 65 -12.13 -15.00 -9.18
C PRO A 65 -11.21 -15.11 -7.95
N ALA A 66 -10.65 -16.29 -7.68
CA ALA A 66 -9.71 -16.49 -6.57
C ALA A 66 -8.41 -15.69 -6.74
N ASP A 67 -7.84 -15.67 -7.95
CA ASP A 67 -6.62 -14.91 -8.27
C ASP A 67 -6.85 -13.41 -8.05
N TRP A 68 -8.00 -12.89 -8.52
CA TRP A 68 -8.35 -11.49 -8.35
C TRP A 68 -8.56 -11.12 -6.88
N ARG A 69 -9.25 -11.97 -6.12
CA ARG A 69 -9.42 -11.79 -4.66
C ARG A 69 -8.07 -11.75 -3.94
N ALA A 70 -7.12 -12.62 -4.33
CA ALA A 70 -5.80 -12.62 -3.73
C ALA A 70 -5.07 -11.29 -3.94
N LEU A 71 -5.10 -10.73 -5.16
CA LEU A 71 -4.48 -9.43 -5.44
C LEU A 71 -5.08 -8.27 -4.61
N HIS A 72 -6.36 -8.36 -4.25
CA HIS A 72 -7.04 -7.34 -3.42
C HIS A 72 -6.62 -7.36 -1.96
N THR A 73 -6.01 -8.45 -1.48
CA THR A 73 -5.52 -8.58 -0.11
C THR A 73 -4.09 -8.08 0.06
N ALA A 74 -3.52 -7.42 -0.96
CA ALA A 74 -2.19 -6.84 -0.91
C ALA A 74 -2.04 -5.88 0.28
N ALA A 75 -1.07 -6.19 1.12
CA ALA A 75 -0.64 -5.36 2.23
C ALA A 75 0.86 -5.08 2.11
N LEU A 76 1.24 -3.83 2.32
CA LEU A 76 2.64 -3.42 2.38
C LEU A 76 3.28 -4.00 3.64
N VAL A 77 4.39 -4.73 3.49
CA VAL A 77 5.20 -5.19 4.63
C VAL A 77 6.30 -4.18 4.92
N ALA A 78 7.03 -3.78 3.87
CA ALA A 78 8.06 -2.74 3.93
C ALA A 78 8.45 -2.28 2.52
N ALA A 79 8.86 -1.02 2.39
CA ALA A 79 9.45 -0.50 1.16
C ALA A 79 10.55 0.53 1.43
N ASP A 80 11.43 0.67 0.45
CA ASP A 80 12.31 1.81 0.27
C ASP A 80 12.38 2.18 -1.23
N HIS A 81 13.25 3.12 -1.61
CA HIS A 81 13.35 3.58 -2.99
C HIS A 81 13.80 2.51 -4.01
N GLU A 82 14.39 1.40 -3.55
CA GLU A 82 14.90 0.32 -4.41
C GLU A 82 14.14 -1.00 -4.23
N ARG A 83 13.49 -1.22 -3.09
CA ARG A 83 12.95 -2.52 -2.68
C ARG A 83 11.52 -2.38 -2.20
N ILE A 84 10.68 -3.35 -2.55
CA ILE A 84 9.32 -3.45 -2.04
C ILE A 84 9.00 -4.88 -1.60
N ARG A 85 8.46 -5.04 -0.41
CA ARG A 85 7.95 -6.31 0.10
C ARG A 85 6.48 -6.17 0.42
N VAL A 86 5.68 -7.06 -0.15
CA VAL A 86 4.24 -7.13 0.11
C VAL A 86 3.82 -8.53 0.51
N SER A 87 2.74 -8.61 1.26
CA SER A 87 2.04 -9.85 1.57
C SER A 87 0.68 -9.87 0.90
N ILE A 88 0.26 -11.02 0.39
CA ILE A 88 -1.10 -11.29 -0.11
C ILE A 88 -1.64 -12.58 0.52
N LEU A 89 -2.96 -12.73 0.54
CA LEU A 89 -3.67 -13.93 0.97
C LEU A 89 -4.20 -14.71 -0.23
N ALA A 90 -3.91 -16.01 -0.30
CA ALA A 90 -4.45 -16.93 -1.28
C ALA A 90 -5.43 -17.91 -0.63
N GLU A 91 -6.59 -18.03 -1.27
CA GLU A 91 -7.64 -18.99 -0.94
C GLU A 91 -7.82 -19.98 -2.11
N PRO A 92 -8.27 -21.22 -1.85
CA PRO A 92 -8.64 -22.12 -2.94
C PRO A 92 -9.80 -21.54 -3.77
N ASP A 93 -9.80 -21.82 -5.07
CA ASP A 93 -10.93 -21.48 -5.93
C ASP A 93 -12.01 -22.55 -5.78
N VAL A 94 -13.08 -22.21 -5.05
CA VAL A 94 -14.22 -23.10 -4.81
C VAL A 94 -15.42 -22.56 -5.57
N GLN A 95 -15.95 -23.38 -6.48
CA GLN A 95 -17.12 -23.04 -7.29
C GLN A 95 -18.30 -23.95 -6.94
N VAL A 96 -19.53 -23.47 -7.16
CA VAL A 96 -20.73 -24.29 -6.98
C VAL A 96 -21.12 -24.87 -8.33
N VAL A 97 -20.91 -26.17 -8.52
CA VAL A 97 -21.25 -26.91 -9.74
C VAL A 97 -22.34 -27.91 -9.39
N ALA A 98 -23.49 -27.82 -10.07
CA ALA A 98 -24.66 -28.67 -9.81
C ALA A 98 -25.15 -28.68 -8.34
N GLY A 99 -24.96 -27.59 -7.61
CA GLY A 99 -25.36 -27.45 -6.21
C GLY A 99 -24.32 -27.95 -5.19
N GLU A 100 -23.19 -28.49 -5.66
CA GLU A 100 -22.08 -28.94 -4.82
C GLU A 100 -20.91 -27.96 -4.87
N ARG A 101 -20.22 -27.78 -3.74
CA ARG A 101 -18.96 -27.01 -3.69
C ARG A 101 -17.83 -27.89 -4.20
N VAL A 102 -17.24 -27.50 -5.31
CA VAL A 102 -16.10 -28.18 -5.94
C VAL A 102 -14.90 -27.25 -5.92
N GLU A 103 -13.77 -27.75 -5.43
CA GLU A 103 -12.49 -27.06 -5.55
C GLU A 103 -11.99 -27.19 -7.00
N VAL A 104 -11.94 -26.05 -7.69
CA VAL A 104 -11.45 -25.94 -9.08
C VAL A 104 -9.94 -25.72 -9.10
N SER A 105 -9.40 -25.03 -8.10
CA SER A 105 -7.97 -24.77 -7.97
C SER A 105 -7.56 -24.72 -6.51
N SER A 106 -6.46 -25.38 -6.16
CA SER A 106 -5.96 -25.35 -4.78
C SER A 106 -5.31 -24.00 -4.45
N ALA A 107 -5.20 -23.69 -3.15
CA ALA A 107 -4.59 -22.45 -2.69
C ALA A 107 -3.14 -22.28 -3.18
N GLN A 108 -2.37 -23.38 -3.32
CA GLN A 108 -1.00 -23.34 -3.84
C GLN A 108 -0.96 -22.86 -5.30
N VAL A 109 -1.90 -23.33 -6.13
CA VAL A 109 -1.95 -22.95 -7.55
C VAL A 109 -2.40 -21.49 -7.68
N VAL A 110 -3.40 -21.06 -6.90
CA VAL A 110 -3.80 -19.64 -6.81
C VAL A 110 -2.63 -18.78 -6.35
N ALA A 111 -1.87 -19.23 -5.34
CA ALA A 111 -0.72 -18.50 -4.81
C ALA A 111 0.35 -18.24 -5.86
N ARG A 112 0.67 -19.24 -6.69
CA ARG A 112 1.64 -19.11 -7.79
C ARG A 112 1.22 -18.05 -8.81
N ARG A 113 -0.02 -18.14 -9.31
CA ARG A 113 -0.56 -17.17 -10.28
C ARG A 113 -0.65 -15.76 -9.70
N ALA A 114 -1.11 -15.65 -8.45
CA ALA A 114 -1.24 -14.37 -7.76
C ALA A 114 0.12 -13.73 -7.47
N ALA A 115 1.14 -14.51 -7.13
CA ALA A 115 2.51 -14.01 -6.90
C ALA A 115 3.11 -13.39 -8.17
N VAL A 116 3.05 -14.10 -9.30
CA VAL A 116 3.54 -13.60 -10.59
C VAL A 116 2.82 -12.32 -10.97
N ARG A 117 1.48 -12.31 -10.88
CA ARG A 117 0.71 -11.11 -11.22
C ARG A 117 1.00 -9.95 -10.28
N MET A 118 1.20 -10.20 -8.98
CA MET A 118 1.57 -9.16 -8.03
C MET A 118 2.95 -8.57 -8.36
N VAL A 119 3.94 -9.40 -8.69
CA VAL A 119 5.26 -8.93 -9.13
C VAL A 119 5.14 -8.02 -10.36
N GLU A 120 4.39 -8.43 -11.39
CA GLU A 120 4.18 -7.61 -12.59
C GLU A 120 3.64 -6.21 -12.23
N ARG A 121 2.63 -6.17 -11.35
CA ARG A 121 2.03 -4.90 -10.89
C ARG A 121 3.01 -4.04 -10.12
N LEU A 122 3.74 -4.61 -9.18
CA LEU A 122 4.74 -3.88 -8.39
C LEU A 122 5.85 -3.30 -9.26
N MET A 123 6.27 -4.06 -10.29
CA MET A 123 7.36 -3.64 -11.18
C MET A 123 6.95 -2.59 -12.21
N TYR A 124 5.71 -2.64 -12.72
CA TYR A 124 5.30 -1.85 -13.89
C TYR A 124 4.05 -0.99 -13.69
N GLU A 125 3.18 -1.29 -12.73
CA GLU A 125 1.92 -0.57 -12.53
C GLU A 125 1.99 0.47 -11.39
N VAL A 126 3.03 0.46 -10.54
CA VAL A 126 3.21 1.48 -9.48
C VAL A 126 3.60 2.82 -10.10
N PRO A 127 2.80 3.89 -9.89
CA PRO A 127 3.12 5.20 -10.44
C PRO A 127 4.35 5.81 -9.75
N HIS A 128 5.13 6.58 -10.51
CA HIS A 128 6.22 7.45 -9.99
C HIS A 128 7.42 6.76 -9.33
N VAL A 129 7.38 5.45 -9.12
CA VAL A 129 8.44 4.65 -8.47
C VAL A 129 8.78 3.44 -9.34
N SER A 130 10.03 3.03 -9.29
CA SER A 130 10.55 1.89 -10.02
C SER A 130 11.47 1.08 -9.10
N PHE A 131 10.91 0.08 -8.42
CA PHE A 131 11.69 -0.79 -7.55
C PHE A 131 12.66 -1.65 -8.35
N ALA A 132 13.90 -1.77 -7.87
CA ALA A 132 14.91 -2.68 -8.42
C ALA A 132 14.66 -4.13 -7.97
N ASN A 133 14.06 -4.32 -6.79
CA ASN A 133 13.75 -5.64 -6.24
C ASN A 133 12.33 -5.67 -5.65
N ALA A 134 11.63 -6.78 -5.83
CA ALA A 134 10.37 -7.04 -5.15
C ALA A 134 10.41 -8.39 -4.43
N GLN A 135 9.71 -8.46 -3.30
CA GLN A 135 9.39 -9.69 -2.62
C GLN A 135 7.88 -9.78 -2.44
N VAL A 136 7.30 -10.90 -2.83
CA VAL A 136 5.88 -11.19 -2.64
C VAL A 136 5.76 -12.43 -1.76
N ASP A 137 5.17 -12.23 -0.58
CA ASP A 137 4.85 -13.30 0.35
C ASP A 137 3.36 -13.65 0.19
N VAL A 138 3.07 -14.88 -0.18
CA VAL A 138 1.70 -15.38 -0.31
C VAL A 138 1.37 -16.26 0.86
N LEU A 139 0.43 -15.81 1.68
CA LEU A 139 -0.04 -16.53 2.86
C LEU A 139 -1.40 -17.15 2.59
N THR A 140 -1.79 -18.08 3.44
CA THR A 140 -3.14 -18.60 3.51
C THR A 140 -3.59 -18.60 4.96
N GLU A 141 -4.88 -18.38 5.17
CA GLU A 141 -5.48 -18.35 6.49
C GLU A 141 -6.32 -19.60 6.73
N TYR A 142 -6.06 -20.25 7.86
CA TYR A 142 -6.86 -21.36 8.37
C TYR A 142 -7.61 -20.90 9.61
N ARG A 143 -8.95 -20.96 9.55
CA ARG A 143 -9.77 -20.81 10.74
C ARG A 143 -9.90 -22.17 11.42
N SER A 144 -9.27 -22.31 12.59
CA SER A 144 -9.51 -23.46 13.47
C SER A 144 -10.92 -23.37 14.08
N PRO A 145 -11.67 -24.48 14.23
CA PRO A 145 -13.02 -24.47 14.80
C PRO A 145 -13.10 -23.84 16.20
N ASP A 146 -12.06 -24.02 17.01
CA ASP A 146 -12.00 -23.62 18.42
C ASP A 146 -10.81 -22.68 18.72
N GLY A 147 -10.13 -22.17 17.69
CA GLY A 147 -8.84 -21.50 17.84
C GLY A 147 -8.69 -20.20 17.05
N PRO A 148 -7.57 -19.48 17.25
CA PRO A 148 -7.26 -18.28 16.49
C PRO A 148 -7.10 -18.60 15.00
N THR A 149 -7.38 -17.60 14.14
CA THR A 149 -6.99 -17.68 12.73
C THR A 149 -5.48 -17.83 12.64
N LEU A 150 -5.00 -18.90 12.00
CA LEU A 150 -3.58 -19.14 11.76
C LEU A 150 -3.26 -18.75 10.33
N SER A 151 -2.22 -17.94 10.14
CA SER A 151 -1.68 -17.62 8.82
C SER A 151 -0.40 -18.41 8.57
N ARG A 152 -0.26 -18.97 7.37
CA ARG A 152 0.95 -19.70 6.93
C ARG A 152 1.38 -19.24 5.54
N CYS A 153 2.67 -19.09 5.33
CA CYS A 153 3.22 -18.69 4.03
C CYS A 153 3.26 -19.89 3.07
N LEU A 154 2.44 -19.87 2.02
CA LEU A 154 2.42 -20.90 0.97
C LEU A 154 3.61 -20.77 0.02
N LEU A 155 4.03 -19.53 -0.23
CA LEU A 155 5.07 -19.20 -1.18
C LEU A 155 5.65 -17.83 -0.84
N THR A 156 6.97 -17.70 -0.93
CA THR A 156 7.65 -16.40 -0.96
C THR A 156 8.51 -16.38 -2.22
N THR A 157 8.44 -15.29 -2.99
CA THR A 157 9.25 -15.11 -4.19
C THR A 157 9.95 -13.78 -4.18
N ARG A 158 11.21 -13.76 -4.61
CA ARG A 158 12.06 -12.59 -4.75
C ARG A 158 12.49 -12.46 -6.20
N VAL A 159 12.41 -11.24 -6.70
CA VAL A 159 12.64 -10.95 -8.11
C VAL A 159 13.30 -9.60 -8.29
N THR A 160 14.32 -9.57 -9.14
CA THR A 160 14.95 -8.35 -9.60
C THR A 160 14.20 -7.76 -10.80
N ARG A 161 14.31 -6.46 -11.03
CA ARG A 161 13.74 -5.82 -12.23
C ARG A 161 14.30 -6.40 -13.53
N ASP A 162 15.54 -6.85 -13.53
CA ASP A 162 16.16 -7.50 -14.69
C ASP A 162 15.47 -8.83 -15.00
N GLN A 163 15.29 -9.70 -13.99
CA GLN A 163 14.51 -10.94 -14.14
C GLN A 163 13.07 -10.67 -14.59
N ALA A 164 12.41 -9.67 -14.01
CA ALA A 164 11.05 -9.28 -14.41
C ALA A 164 11.00 -8.79 -15.87
N ALA A 165 12.04 -8.12 -16.37
CA ALA A 165 12.09 -7.65 -17.74
C ALA A 165 12.18 -8.78 -18.78
N TYR A 166 12.66 -9.96 -18.39
CA TYR A 166 12.73 -11.14 -19.26
C TYR A 166 11.57 -12.11 -19.10
N ALA A 167 10.70 -11.91 -18.10
CA ALA A 167 9.55 -12.78 -17.89
C ALA A 167 8.52 -12.62 -19.01
N ASP A 168 8.03 -13.74 -19.54
CA ASP A 168 6.94 -13.78 -20.51
C ASP A 168 5.59 -13.76 -19.78
N TRP A 169 5.07 -12.55 -19.56
CA TRP A 169 3.85 -12.31 -18.79
C TRP A 169 2.55 -12.84 -19.44
N GLU A 170 2.57 -13.08 -20.75
CA GLU A 170 1.36 -13.36 -21.52
C GLU A 170 1.23 -14.84 -21.88
N GLU A 171 2.34 -15.51 -22.21
CA GLU A 171 2.31 -16.89 -22.71
C GLU A 171 2.84 -17.92 -21.70
N ALA A 172 3.74 -17.54 -20.78
CA ALA A 172 4.33 -18.49 -19.85
C ALA A 172 3.41 -18.80 -18.67
N GLU A 173 3.42 -20.07 -18.25
CA GLU A 173 2.75 -20.50 -17.04
C GLU A 173 3.47 -19.95 -15.79
N ALA A 174 2.70 -19.63 -14.74
CA ALA A 174 3.24 -19.08 -13.50
C ALA A 174 4.35 -19.95 -12.89
N ASP A 175 4.26 -21.27 -13.01
CA ASP A 175 5.29 -22.20 -12.52
C ASP A 175 6.61 -22.06 -13.26
N THR A 176 6.57 -21.78 -14.57
CA THR A 176 7.76 -21.56 -15.39
C THR A 176 8.44 -20.27 -14.96
N ILE A 177 7.67 -19.18 -14.85
CA ILE A 177 8.18 -17.87 -14.43
C ILE A 177 8.78 -17.95 -13.02
N LEU A 178 8.07 -18.55 -12.06
CA LEU A 178 8.55 -18.69 -10.69
C LEU A 178 9.80 -19.56 -10.56
N GLY A 179 10.01 -20.50 -11.49
CA GLY A 179 11.21 -21.33 -11.56
C GLY A 179 12.47 -20.58 -11.99
N GLU A 180 12.33 -19.42 -12.64
CA GLU A 180 13.43 -18.53 -13.01
C GLU A 180 13.78 -17.52 -11.91
N TRP A 181 12.90 -17.40 -10.92
CA TRP A 181 13.02 -16.47 -9.80
C TRP A 181 13.47 -17.21 -8.54
N ASP A 182 13.88 -16.43 -7.53
CA ASP A 182 14.21 -16.98 -6.23
C ASP A 182 12.91 -17.22 -5.44
N THR A 183 12.35 -18.41 -5.61
CA THR A 183 11.04 -18.80 -5.07
C THR A 183 11.16 -19.98 -4.11
N ARG A 184 10.65 -19.79 -2.89
CA ARG A 184 10.48 -20.87 -1.89
C ARG A 184 8.99 -21.16 -1.72
N GLN A 185 8.62 -22.45 -1.71
CA GLN A 185 7.23 -22.88 -1.67
C GLN A 185 7.03 -23.92 -0.58
N ALA A 186 5.83 -23.94 0.00
CA ALA A 186 5.45 -24.96 0.96
C ALA A 186 5.47 -26.34 0.31
N HIS A 187 6.07 -27.31 1.00
CA HIS A 187 6.08 -28.72 0.60
C HIS A 187 5.72 -29.61 1.79
N GLY A 188 4.49 -30.13 1.79
CA GLY A 188 3.97 -30.89 2.94
C GLY A 188 3.89 -30.02 4.19
N ASP A 189 4.64 -30.38 5.23
CA ASP A 189 4.71 -29.64 6.50
C ASP A 189 5.88 -28.64 6.56
N ASP A 190 6.69 -28.53 5.50
CA ASP A 190 7.75 -27.54 5.39
C ASP A 190 7.19 -26.24 4.81
N TRP A 191 7.02 -25.22 5.67
CA TRP A 191 6.47 -23.92 5.31
C TRP A 191 7.60 -22.90 5.20
N PRO A 192 7.73 -22.16 4.09
CA PRO A 192 8.76 -21.15 3.95
C PRO A 192 8.58 -20.06 5.03
N ASP A 193 9.69 -19.70 5.67
CA ASP A 193 9.77 -18.48 6.47
C ASP A 193 10.09 -17.29 5.55
N PRO A 194 9.13 -16.35 5.35
CA PRO A 194 9.34 -15.19 4.49
C PRO A 194 10.30 -14.17 5.11
N ASP A 195 10.55 -14.23 6.42
CA ASP A 195 11.46 -13.33 7.12
C ASP A 195 12.90 -13.81 7.12
N ALA A 196 13.17 -15.11 6.97
CA ALA A 196 14.52 -15.68 7.05
C ALA A 196 15.55 -14.98 6.13
N ASP A 197 15.14 -14.60 4.92
CA ASP A 197 15.98 -13.93 3.92
C ASP A 197 15.25 -12.73 3.28
N ALA A 198 14.51 -11.97 4.08
CA ALA A 198 13.71 -10.87 3.56
C ALA A 198 14.59 -9.80 2.87
N ILE A 199 14.18 -9.33 1.68
CA ILE A 199 14.90 -8.25 0.99
C ILE A 199 14.87 -6.94 1.79
N ILE A 200 13.84 -6.78 2.61
CA ILE A 200 13.66 -5.72 3.60
C ILE A 200 12.74 -6.24 4.72
N HIS A 201 13.13 -6.05 5.99
CA HIS A 201 12.28 -6.40 7.12
C HIS A 201 11.43 -5.20 7.57
N ALA A 202 10.23 -5.47 8.08
CA ALA A 202 9.33 -4.44 8.64
C ALA A 202 10.00 -3.61 9.74
N TRP A 203 10.68 -4.27 10.69
CA TRP A 203 11.39 -3.59 11.77
C TRP A 203 12.60 -2.78 11.27
N THR A 204 13.22 -3.18 10.16
CA THR A 204 14.29 -2.39 9.54
C THR A 204 13.73 -1.13 8.89
N ALA A 205 12.55 -1.21 8.28
CA ALA A 205 11.86 -0.03 7.76
C ALA A 205 11.48 0.94 8.90
N GLU A 206 11.00 0.43 10.03
CA GLU A 206 10.71 1.23 11.23
C GLU A 206 11.98 1.85 11.85
N ALA A 207 13.05 1.07 12.00
CA ALA A 207 14.32 1.55 12.55
C ALA A 207 14.98 2.60 11.64
N LEU A 208 14.86 2.45 10.32
CA LEU A 208 15.39 3.40 9.35
C LEU A 208 14.55 4.68 9.30
N ARG A 209 13.22 4.58 9.47
CA ARG A 209 12.33 5.73 9.70
C ARG A 209 12.75 6.51 10.95
N ALA A 210 12.98 5.82 12.06
CA ALA A 210 13.44 6.45 13.30
C ALA A 210 14.82 7.13 13.16
N ALA A 211 15.74 6.53 12.38
CA ALA A 211 17.05 7.12 12.11
C ALA A 211 16.96 8.35 11.19
N GLU A 212 16.10 8.34 10.18
CA GLU A 212 15.88 9.48 9.27
C GLU A 212 15.21 10.66 9.98
N ASP A 213 14.24 10.40 10.87
CA ASP A 213 13.61 11.44 11.70
C ASP A 213 14.61 12.09 12.67
N ALA A 214 15.59 11.35 13.17
CA ALA A 214 16.66 11.88 14.00
C ALA A 214 17.64 12.78 13.21
N ILE A 215 17.75 12.59 11.90
CA ILE A 215 18.65 13.35 11.01
C ILE A 215 17.96 14.60 10.46
N LYS A 216 16.62 14.59 10.27
CA LYS A 216 15.87 15.78 9.83
C LYS A 216 16.09 16.90 10.84
N PRO A 217 16.77 18.01 10.47
CA PRO A 217 16.97 19.12 11.38
C PRO A 217 15.61 19.63 11.79
N THR A 218 15.36 19.67 13.10
CA THR A 218 14.13 20.21 13.67
C THR A 218 14.09 21.68 13.27
N THR A 219 13.41 22.00 12.16
CA THR A 219 13.04 23.37 11.81
C THR A 219 11.96 23.81 12.78
N ASN A 220 12.35 23.96 14.04
CA ASN A 220 11.67 24.80 15.01
C ASN A 220 11.88 26.24 14.54
N THR A 221 11.01 26.70 13.65
CA THR A 221 10.76 28.13 13.51
C THR A 221 10.11 28.58 14.81
N THR A 222 10.95 29.05 15.72
CA THR A 222 10.60 29.93 16.82
C THR A 222 9.81 31.13 16.26
N ALA A 223 8.48 31.02 16.23
CA ALA A 223 7.63 32.20 16.21
C ALA A 223 7.70 32.80 17.61
N ALA A 224 8.47 33.89 17.73
CA ALA A 224 8.54 34.68 18.95
C ALA A 224 7.13 35.09 19.40
N PRO A 225 6.81 35.03 20.70
CA PRO A 225 5.58 35.60 21.21
C PRO A 225 5.62 37.11 20.98
N HIS A 226 4.66 37.60 20.19
CA HIS A 226 4.41 39.02 20.08
C HIS A 226 3.86 39.48 21.43
N ASP A 227 4.70 40.12 22.23
CA ASP A 227 4.30 40.91 23.40
C ASP A 227 3.21 41.90 22.97
N VAL A 228 1.98 41.70 23.44
CA VAL A 228 0.95 42.73 23.49
C VAL A 228 0.76 43.06 24.96
N ALA A 229 1.52 44.06 25.39
CA ALA A 229 1.36 44.72 26.66
C ALA A 229 0.06 45.54 26.68
N GLY A 230 -0.69 45.39 27.77
CA GLY A 230 -1.47 46.46 28.40
C GLY A 230 -2.83 46.81 27.78
N ASP A 231 -3.91 46.40 28.45
CA ASP A 231 -4.63 47.38 29.25
C ASP A 231 -5.44 46.71 30.37
N ALA A 232 -5.25 47.21 31.58
CA ALA A 232 -5.98 46.89 32.79
C ALA A 232 -6.96 48.02 33.08
N VAL A 233 -8.14 47.70 33.62
CA VAL A 233 -9.07 48.48 34.49
C VAL A 233 -10.43 47.79 34.33
N GLY A 234 -11.21 47.37 35.33
CA GLY A 234 -11.25 47.49 36.79
C GLY A 234 -12.41 46.57 37.23
N ASP A 235 -12.31 45.86 38.35
CA ASP A 235 -12.68 46.32 39.69
C ASP A 235 -14.02 45.70 40.15
N ALA A 236 -14.07 45.42 41.45
CA ALA A 236 -15.23 45.22 42.31
C ALA A 236 -16.02 43.88 42.29
N ALA A 237 -15.64 43.05 43.27
CA ALA A 237 -16.44 42.75 44.46
C ALA A 237 -17.56 41.68 44.40
N ARG A 238 -17.35 40.66 45.26
CA ARG A 238 -18.27 39.83 46.08
C ARG A 238 -17.60 38.45 46.18
N ASP A 239 -16.87 38.06 47.23
CA ASP A 239 -17.14 38.04 48.67
C ASP A 239 -18.61 37.75 49.03
N PHE A 240 -18.91 36.48 49.33
CA PHE A 240 -19.79 36.06 50.42
C PHE A 240 -19.84 34.52 50.57
N GLY A 241 -19.43 34.03 51.75
CA GLY A 241 -19.88 32.78 52.43
C GLY A 241 -19.34 31.47 51.86
N ASP A 242 -18.41 30.75 52.48
CA ASP A 242 -18.37 30.15 53.83
C ASP A 242 -19.45 29.10 54.15
N ALA A 243 -18.97 28.04 54.81
CA ALA A 243 -19.65 27.03 55.61
C ALA A 243 -20.23 25.77 54.94
N SER A 244 -19.37 24.75 54.95
CA SER A 244 -19.49 23.52 55.77
C SER A 244 -20.57 22.46 55.50
N LYS A 245 -20.18 21.24 55.88
CA LYS A 245 -20.97 20.04 56.26
C LYS A 245 -21.20 19.02 55.15
N ASP A 246 -20.52 17.87 55.23
CA ASP A 246 -20.88 16.65 55.99
C ASP A 246 -21.50 15.68 54.97
N GLU A 247 -20.88 14.55 54.63
CA GLU A 247 -20.81 13.28 55.38
C GLU A 247 -21.75 12.24 54.72
N GLN A 248 -21.24 11.01 54.56
CA GLN A 248 -21.95 9.74 54.31
C GLN A 248 -22.49 9.51 52.86
N ALA A 249 -22.40 8.35 52.24
CA ALA A 249 -21.84 7.02 52.51
C ALA A 249 -21.78 6.27 51.16
#